data_AF-A0A0B6Y3N5-F1
#
_entry.id   AF-A0A0B6Y3N5-F1
#
_cell.length_a   1.000
_cell.length_b   1.000
_cell.length_c   1.000
_cell.angle_alpha   90.00
_cell.angle_beta   90.00
_cell.angle_gamma   90.00
#
_symmetry.space_group_name_H-M   'P 1'
#
loop_
_entity.id
_entity.type
_entity.pdbx_description
1 polymer ?
#
loop_
_entity_poly.entity_id
_entity_poly.type
_entity_poly.pdbx_seq_one_letter_code
_entity_poly.pdbx_strand_id
1 'polypeptide(L)'
;RLEKTLKENIPDVVMFMYGSSLTGFGLKTADINVDLKSSDKDKKFTSLLKEVHVNLKDRTDSGFSNVRSDFAAKVPSLLLMDELTGLTVNIAIHCYSAHCSSELLSI
;
A
#
# COMPACT_ATOMS: atom_id res chain seq x y z
N ARG A 1 4.83 -5.08 8.79
CA ARG A 1 3.79 -4.84 9.82
C ARG A 1 2.41 -4.75 9.18
N LEU A 2 2.19 -3.77 8.31
CA LEU A 2 0.92 -3.58 7.57
C LEU A 2 0.38 -4.86 6.90
N GLU A 3 1.17 -5.54 6.07
CA GLU A 3 0.75 -6.76 5.39
C GLU A 3 0.33 -7.86 6.38
N LYS A 4 1.06 -8.03 7.49
CA LYS A 4 0.73 -9.01 8.53
C LYS A 4 -0.62 -8.71 9.18
N THR A 5 -0.87 -7.44 9.52
CA THR A 5 -2.14 -7.00 10.11
C THR A 5 -3.32 -7.25 9.16
N LEU A 6 -3.14 -6.99 7.86
CA LEU A 6 -4.18 -7.21 6.86
C LEU A 6 -4.45 -8.70 6.62
N LYS A 7 -3.41 -9.55 6.62
CA LYS A 7 -3.54 -11.00 6.42
C LYS A 7 -4.36 -11.71 7.50
N GLU A 8 -4.57 -11.09 8.66
CA GLU A 8 -5.46 -11.65 9.69
C GLU A 8 -6.93 -11.70 9.26
N ASN A 9 -7.36 -10.77 8.40
CA ASN A 9 -8.74 -10.69 7.88
C ASN A 9 -8.84 -10.94 6.38
N ILE A 10 -7.77 -10.64 5.64
CA ILE A 10 -7.70 -10.70 4.17
C ILE A 10 -6.45 -11.51 3.80
N PRO A 11 -6.48 -12.85 3.94
CA PRO A 11 -5.29 -13.70 3.90
C PRO A 11 -4.58 -13.73 2.55
N ASP A 12 -5.29 -13.38 1.48
CA ASP A 12 -4.78 -13.35 0.11
C ASP A 12 -4.02 -12.06 -0.24
N VAL A 13 -3.94 -11.08 0.67
CA VAL A 13 -3.19 -9.84 0.46
C VAL A 13 -1.71 -10.13 0.23
N VAL A 14 -1.15 -9.53 -0.82
CA VAL A 14 0.30 -9.50 -1.07
C VAL A 14 0.70 -8.05 -1.31
N MET A 15 1.81 -7.62 -0.72
CA MET A 15 2.28 -6.24 -0.79
C MET A 15 3.71 -6.15 -1.31
N PHE A 16 3.97 -5.21 -2.21
CA PHE A 16 5.30 -4.95 -2.74
C PHE A 16 5.63 -3.47 -2.64
N MET A 17 6.79 -3.13 -2.07
CA MET A 17 7.25 -1.74 -2.07
C MET A 17 7.73 -1.33 -3.47
N TYR A 18 7.65 -0.05 -3.79
CA TYR A 18 8.25 0.52 -4.99
C TYR A 18 8.63 2.00 -4.78
N GLY A 19 9.24 2.60 -5.79
CA GLY A 19 9.60 4.02 -5.83
C GLY A 19 10.83 4.35 -5.02
N SER A 20 10.84 5.54 -4.42
CA SER A 20 11.96 6.08 -3.65
C SER A 20 12.42 5.17 -2.51
N SER A 21 11.53 4.35 -1.97
CA SER A 21 11.81 3.35 -0.93
C SER A 21 12.71 2.20 -1.41
N LEU A 22 12.81 1.95 -2.73
CA LEU A 22 13.68 0.94 -3.32
C LEU A 22 14.86 1.54 -4.09
N THR A 23 14.65 2.69 -4.74
CA THR A 23 15.67 3.27 -5.65
C THR A 23 16.89 3.88 -4.94
N GLY A 24 16.85 4.11 -3.63
CA GLY A 24 17.92 4.81 -2.90
C GLY A 24 17.85 6.35 -3.00
N PHE A 25 16.92 6.92 -3.78
CA PHE A 25 16.72 8.37 -3.90
C PHE A 25 15.75 8.96 -2.85
N GLY A 26 15.26 8.15 -1.91
CA GLY A 26 14.30 8.59 -0.89
C GLY A 26 14.91 9.44 0.21
N LEU A 27 14.26 10.57 0.51
CA LEU A 27 14.50 11.32 1.75
C LEU A 27 13.89 10.57 2.94
N LYS A 28 14.37 10.86 4.16
CA LYS A 28 13.87 10.22 5.39
C LYS A 28 12.38 10.40 5.64
N THR A 29 11.79 11.47 5.10
CA THR A 29 10.37 11.82 5.23
C THR A 29 9.57 11.51 3.97
N ALA A 30 10.16 10.79 3.01
CA ALA A 30 9.45 10.43 1.79
C ALA A 30 8.34 9.41 2.09
N ASP A 31 7.24 9.52 1.37
CA ASP A 31 6.13 8.58 1.47
C ASP A 31 6.56 7.17 1.06
N ILE A 32 5.98 6.17 1.72
CA ILE A 32 6.18 4.75 1.41
C ILE A 32 5.12 4.33 0.41
N ASN A 33 5.55 3.89 -0.78
CA ASN A 33 4.64 3.43 -1.82
C ASN A 33 4.56 1.89 -1.84
N VAL A 34 3.33 1.36 -1.86
CA VAL A 34 3.04 -0.07 -1.79
C VAL A 34 2.06 -0.46 -2.88
N ASP A 35 2.43 -1.44 -3.71
CA ASP A 35 1.54 -2.09 -4.67
C ASP A 35 0.82 -3.24 -3.95
N LEU A 36 -0.50 -3.16 -3.96
CA LEU A 36 -1.40 -4.16 -3.39
C LEU A 36 -1.80 -5.16 -4.48
N LYS A 37 -1.54 -6.44 -4.21
CA LYS A 37 -1.94 -7.56 -5.05
C LYS A 37 -2.70 -8.60 -4.23
N SER A 38 -3.29 -9.56 -4.93
CA SER A 38 -3.84 -10.77 -4.33
C SER A 38 -3.08 -12.00 -4.80
N SER A 39 -2.93 -12.99 -3.92
CA SER A 39 -2.52 -14.34 -4.31
C SER A 39 -3.64 -15.10 -5.04
N ASP A 40 -4.89 -14.67 -4.89
CA ASP A 40 -6.02 -15.13 -5.67
C ASP A 40 -6.05 -14.40 -7.02
N LYS A 41 -5.90 -15.17 -8.11
CA LYS A 41 -5.84 -14.64 -9.48
C LYS A 41 -7.19 -14.13 -9.98
N ASP A 42 -8.29 -14.61 -9.41
CA ASP A 42 -9.64 -14.25 -9.83
C ASP A 42 -10.17 -13.02 -9.07
N LYS A 43 -9.50 -12.63 -7.97
CA LYS A 43 -9.91 -11.49 -7.16
C LYS A 43 -9.61 -10.16 -7.86
N LYS A 44 -10.66 -9.35 -8.01
CA LYS A 44 -10.52 -7.99 -8.57
C LYS A 44 -9.76 -7.09 -7.58
N PHE A 45 -8.71 -6.43 -8.05
CA PHE A 45 -7.90 -5.54 -7.19
C PHE A 45 -8.70 -4.36 -6.64
N THR A 46 -9.72 -3.88 -7.35
CA THR A 46 -10.60 -2.80 -6.85
C THR A 46 -11.46 -3.23 -5.67
N SER A 47 -11.95 -4.48 -5.64
CA SER A 47 -12.66 -5.01 -4.47
C SER A 47 -11.70 -5.26 -3.31
N LEU A 48 -10.50 -5.77 -3.60
CA LEU A 48 -9.46 -5.95 -2.58
C LEU A 48 -9.08 -4.61 -1.92
N LEU A 49 -8.85 -3.55 -2.72
CA LEU A 49 -8.51 -2.23 -2.20
C LEU A 49 -9.63 -1.66 -1.32
N LYS A 50 -10.90 -1.87 -1.68
CA LYS A 50 -12.04 -1.48 -0.84
C LYS A 50 -12.10 -2.28 0.47
N GLU A 51 -11.85 -3.58 0.40
CA GLU A 51 -11.80 -4.46 1.58
C GLU A 51 -10.70 -4.02 2.55
N VAL A 52 -9.50 -3.74 2.04
CA VAL A 52 -8.39 -3.17 2.82
C VAL A 52 -8.76 -1.83 3.44
N HIS A 53 -9.45 -0.95 2.70
CA HIS A 53 -9.90 0.34 3.23
C HIS A 53 -10.84 0.18 4.43
N VAL A 54 -11.84 -0.69 4.31
CA VAL A 54 -12.79 -0.97 5.40
C VAL A 54 -12.05 -1.58 6.60
N ASN A 55 -11.17 -2.56 6.34
CA ASN A 55 -10.42 -3.23 7.41
C ASN A 55 -9.54 -2.29 8.23
N LEU A 56 -8.83 -1.38 7.55
CA LEU A 56 -7.97 -0.39 8.20
C LEU A 56 -8.78 0.68 8.94
N LYS A 57 -9.99 0.98 8.47
CA LYS A 57 -10.86 1.98 9.12
C LYS A 57 -11.52 1.45 10.39
N ASP A 58 -11.86 0.16 10.40
CA ASP A 58 -12.52 -0.48 11.54
C ASP A 58 -11.53 -0.84 12.67
N ARG A 59 -10.24 -1.04 12.35
CA ARG A 59 -9.18 -1.35 13.32
C ARG A 59 -8.48 -0.12 13.89
N THR A 60 -8.89 0.28 15.08
CA THR A 60 -8.24 1.33 15.88
C THR A 60 -6.94 0.89 16.54
N ASP A 61 -6.71 -0.42 16.69
CA ASP A 61 -5.52 -1.02 17.34
C ASP A 61 -4.35 -1.28 16.38
N SER A 62 -4.52 -0.96 15.09
CA SER A 62 -3.56 -1.30 14.03
C SER A 62 -2.29 -0.44 14.03
N GLY A 63 -2.29 0.69 14.75
CA GLY A 63 -1.20 1.68 14.73
C GLY A 63 -1.11 2.45 13.41
N PHE A 64 -2.22 2.51 12.66
CA PHE A 64 -2.36 3.29 11.44
C PHE A 64 -3.56 4.23 11.56
N SER A 65 -3.39 5.48 11.14
CA SER A 65 -4.45 6.50 11.20
C SER A 65 -4.56 7.31 9.91
N ASN A 66 -5.49 8.26 9.89
CA ASN A 66 -5.75 9.12 8.73
C ASN A 66 -6.03 8.33 7.43
N VAL A 67 -6.69 7.18 7.52
CA VAL A 67 -7.02 6.33 6.38
C VAL A 67 -8.01 7.05 5.44
N ARG A 68 -7.56 7.37 4.22
CA ARG A 68 -8.30 8.06 3.17
C ARG A 68 -8.24 7.27 1.88
N SER A 69 -9.28 7.34 1.07
CA SER A 69 -9.32 6.72 -0.25
C SER A 69 -9.29 7.77 -1.35
N ASP A 70 -8.55 7.49 -2.42
CA ASP A 70 -8.60 8.22 -3.67
C ASP A 70 -8.88 7.23 -4.82
N PHE A 71 -10.14 6.83 -4.92
CA PHE A 71 -10.60 5.92 -5.96
C PHE A 71 -10.86 6.61 -7.30
N ALA A 72 -10.84 7.96 -7.33
CA ALA A 72 -11.08 8.76 -8.53
C ALA A 72 -9.79 9.13 -9.28
N ALA A 73 -8.63 9.01 -8.61
CA ALA A 73 -7.33 9.17 -9.25
C ALA A 73 -7.11 8.20 -10.42
N LYS A 74 -6.15 8.58 -11.29
CA LYS A 74 -5.69 7.75 -12.42
C LYS A 74 -5.28 6.35 -11.97
N VAL A 75 -4.66 6.24 -10.79
CA VAL A 75 -4.36 4.98 -10.12
C VAL A 75 -5.10 5.00 -8.78
N PRO A 76 -6.12 4.14 -8.59
CA PRO A 76 -6.84 4.07 -7.33
C PRO A 76 -5.90 3.72 -6.18
N SER A 77 -6.02 4.45 -5.07
CA SER A 77 -5.13 4.29 -3.92
C SER A 77 -5.80 4.58 -2.57
N LEU A 78 -5.12 4.16 -1.51
CA LEU A 78 -5.40 4.50 -0.12
C LEU A 78 -4.19 5.22 0.47
N LEU A 79 -4.46 6.30 1.18
CA LEU A 79 -3.45 7.04 1.94
C LEU A 79 -3.70 6.81 3.42
N LEU A 80 -2.65 6.46 4.17
CA LEU A 80 -2.71 6.34 5.62
C LEU A 80 -1.39 6.80 6.26
N MET A 81 -1.39 6.97 7.57
CA MET A 81 -0.23 7.35 8.35
C MET A 81 0.16 6.21 9.29
N ASP A 82 1.44 5.83 9.29
CA ASP A 82 2.02 4.99 10.33
C ASP A 82 2.29 5.83 11.58
N GLU A 83 1.56 5.59 12.67
CA GLU A 83 1.69 6.37 13.90
C GLU A 83 3.05 6.19 14.60
N LEU A 84 3.71 5.04 14.40
CA LEU A 84 5.00 4.76 15.01
C LEU A 84 6.12 5.58 14.36
N THR A 85 6.08 5.72 13.04
CA THR A 85 7.15 6.35 12.25
C THR A 85 6.80 7.78 11.82
N GLY A 86 5.52 8.14 11.85
CA GLY A 86 4.99 9.38 11.29
C GLY A 86 5.00 9.43 9.76
N LEU A 87 5.37 8.33 9.09
CA LEU A 87 5.46 8.27 7.64
C LEU A 87 4.10 8.00 7.01
N THR A 88 3.85 8.66 5.89
CA THR A 88 2.69 8.37 5.06
C THR A 88 2.93 7.09 4.25
N VAL A 89 1.92 6.23 4.19
CA VAL A 89 1.91 5.04 3.35
C VAL A 89 0.82 5.19 2.29
N ASN A 90 1.22 5.07 1.03
CA ASN A 90 0.35 5.07 -0.13
C ASN A 90 0.21 3.62 -0.66
N ILE A 91 -0.98 3.06 -0.52
CA ILE A 91 -1.33 1.72 -1.02
C ILE A 91 -2.08 1.88 -2.34
N ALA A 92 -1.48 1.48 -3.44
CA ALA A 92 -2.07 1.56 -4.77
C ALA A 92 -2.21 0.17 -5.40
N ILE A 93 -2.94 0.08 -6.51
CA ILE A 93 -3.10 -1.15 -7.30
C ILE A 93 -2.60 -0.94 -8.72
N HIS A 94 -2.27 -2.02 -9.43
CA HIS A 94 -1.80 -1.98 -10.82
C HIS A 94 -0.48 -1.22 -11.03
N CYS A 95 0.45 -1.26 -10.06
CA CYS A 95 1.70 -0.49 -10.13
C CYS A 95 2.87 -1.23 -10.82
N TYR A 96 2.59 -2.15 -11.74
CA TYR A 96 3.64 -2.97 -12.40
C TYR A 96 4.74 -2.12 -13.07
N SER A 97 4.37 -1.09 -13.84
CA SER A 97 5.37 -0.22 -14.49
C SER A 97 6.21 0.57 -13.49
N ALA A 98 5.65 0.90 -12.32
CA ALA A 98 6.39 1.54 -11.24
C ALA A 98 7.41 0.59 -10.61
N HIS A 99 7.10 -0.70 -10.50
CA HIS A 99 8.08 -1.71 -10.09
C HIS A 99 9.25 -1.78 -11.07
N CYS A 100 8.99 -1.98 -12.36
CA CYS A 100 10.06 -2.07 -13.36
C CYS A 100 10.96 -0.82 -13.36
N SER A 101 10.35 0.36 -13.22
CA SER A 101 11.10 1.61 -13.16
C SER A 101 11.93 1.73 -11.88
N SER A 102 11.41 1.23 -10.75
CA SER A 102 12.13 1.24 -9.46
C SER A 102 13.32 0.29 -9.47
N GLU A 103 13.15 -0.89 -10.06
CA GLU A 103 14.25 -1.86 -10.23
C GLU A 103 15.34 -1.30 -11.15
N LEU A 104 14.96 -0.67 -12.26
CA LEU A 104 15.90 -0.05 -13.20
C LEU A 104 16.74 1.06 -12.54
N LEU A 105 16.13 1.81 -11.63
CA LEU A 105 16.74 2.95 -10.95
C LEU A 105 17.39 2.59 -9.61
N SER A 106 17.34 1.33 -9.19
CA SER A 106 17.96 0.87 -7.95
C SER A 106 19.48 0.96 -8.07
N ILE A 107 20.10 1.68 -7.13
CA ILE A 107 21.56 1.82 -7.02
C ILE A 107 22.11 1.07 -5.81
#